data_AF-A0A0U5B0Y0-F1
#
_entry.id   AF-A0A0U5B0Y0-F1
#
_cell.length_a   1.000
_cell.length_b   1.000
_cell.length_c   1.000
_cell.angle_alpha   90.00
_cell.angle_beta   90.00
_cell.angle_gamma   90.00
#
_symmetry.space_group_name_H-M   'P 1'
#
loop_
_entity.id
_entity.type
_entity.pdbx_description
1 polymer ?
#
loop_
_entity_poly.entity_id
_entity_poly.type
_entity_poly.pdbx_seq_one_letter_code
_entity_poly.pdbx_strand_id
1 'polypeptide(L)'
;MNFSFLKDPVYTDEIYLKKPERVKVLGYLFLLALTVYRVFQRRIRQHITEQQPMRGAGGRILKKPTGEAIFHIFKYLQVVVLRGTNGTRIRQFDQSLTKEQRRVLTSLDLDESIYLG
;
A
#
# COMPACT_ATOMS: atom_id res chain seq x y z
N MET A 1 -4.61 1.05 -10.23
CA MET A 1 -3.80 1.97 -11.04
C MET A 1 -4.13 1.79 -12.51
N ASN A 2 -4.64 2.85 -13.13
CA ASN A 2 -4.88 2.94 -14.58
C ASN A 2 -3.85 3.93 -15.14
N PHE A 3 -3.27 3.68 -16.31
CA PHE A 3 -2.26 4.55 -16.94
C PHE A 3 -2.86 5.74 -17.69
N SER A 4 -4.18 5.93 -17.61
CA SER A 4 -4.87 7.05 -18.23
C SER A 4 -4.35 8.42 -17.78
N PHE A 5 -3.77 8.54 -16.59
CA PHE A 5 -3.15 9.79 -16.11
C PHE A 5 -1.93 10.24 -16.94
N LEU A 6 -1.27 9.32 -17.67
CA LEU A 6 -0.16 9.67 -18.56
C LEU A 6 -0.63 10.37 -19.84
N LYS A 7 -1.93 10.40 -20.10
CA LYS A 7 -2.51 11.17 -21.20
C LYS A 7 -2.87 12.59 -20.80
N ASP A 8 -2.80 12.91 -19.52
CA ASP A 8 -3.16 14.22 -18.98
C ASP A 8 -1.91 15.14 -19.00
N PRO A 9 -1.97 16.29 -19.70
CA PRO A 9 -0.89 17.27 -19.78
C PRO A 9 -0.40 17.74 -18.41
N VAL A 10 -1.31 17.84 -17.43
CA VAL A 10 -1.00 18.33 -16.07
C VAL A 10 0.09 17.48 -15.41
N TYR A 11 0.02 16.15 -15.58
CA TYR A 11 1.01 15.24 -15.00
C TYR A 11 2.23 15.05 -15.90
N THR A 12 2.11 15.23 -17.22
CA THR A 12 3.23 14.98 -18.15
C THR A 12 4.18 16.18 -18.29
N ASP A 13 3.66 17.40 -18.16
CA ASP A 13 4.48 18.61 -18.14
C ASP A 13 5.28 18.76 -16.84
N GLU A 14 4.68 18.45 -15.68
CA GLU A 14 5.37 18.51 -14.38
C GLU A 14 6.52 17.51 -14.25
N ILE A 15 6.44 16.34 -14.92
CA ILE A 15 7.48 15.30 -14.87
C ILE A 15 8.58 15.55 -15.93
N TYR A 16 8.53 16.67 -16.68
CA TYR A 16 9.54 17.07 -17.68
C TYR A 16 9.90 15.94 -18.67
N LEU A 17 8.89 15.23 -19.18
CA LEU A 17 8.99 14.13 -20.16
C LEU A 17 9.26 14.61 -21.60
N LYS A 18 9.92 15.76 -21.76
CA LYS A 18 10.17 16.42 -23.06
C LYS A 18 11.09 15.64 -24.00
N LYS A 19 11.82 14.64 -23.49
CA LYS A 19 12.73 13.79 -24.27
C LYS A 19 12.18 12.37 -24.40
N PRO A 20 12.21 11.76 -25.60
CA PRO A 20 11.65 10.43 -25.83
C PRO A 20 12.31 9.34 -24.98
N GLU A 21 13.57 9.50 -24.60
CA GLU A 21 14.27 8.56 -23.71
C GLU A 21 13.65 8.54 -22.29
N ARG A 22 13.24 9.70 -21.77
CA ARG A 22 12.61 9.79 -20.43
C ARG A 22 11.26 9.11 -20.39
N VAL A 23 10.50 9.19 -21.48
CA VAL A 23 9.21 8.50 -21.62
C VAL A 23 9.41 6.98 -21.57
N LYS A 24 10.45 6.45 -22.24
CA LYS A 24 10.78 5.03 -22.18
C LYS A 24 11.14 4.57 -20.77
N VAL A 25 12.02 5.30 -20.08
CA VAL A 25 12.41 4.99 -18.68
C VAL A 25 11.21 5.00 -17.76
N LEU A 26 10.35 6.01 -17.88
CA LEU A 26 9.14 6.11 -17.08
C LEU A 26 8.18 4.93 -17.35
N GLY A 27 8.06 4.50 -18.61
CA GLY A 27 7.32 3.28 -18.96
C GLY A 27 7.83 2.03 -18.24
N TYR A 28 9.15 1.83 -18.16
CA TYR A 28 9.73 0.72 -17.41
C TYR A 28 9.47 0.81 -15.90
N LEU A 29 9.60 2.00 -15.31
CA LEU A 29 9.27 2.22 -13.89
C LEU A 29 7.81 1.88 -13.59
N PHE A 30 6.90 2.26 -14.48
CA PHE A 30 5.49 1.93 -14.35
C PHE A 30 5.19 0.44 -14.48
N LEU A 31 5.83 -0.25 -15.41
CA LEU A 31 5.72 -1.70 -15.52
C LEU A 31 6.24 -2.40 -14.26
N LEU A 32 7.36 -1.93 -13.71
CA LEU A 32 7.91 -2.43 -12.45
C LEU A 32 6.93 -2.19 -11.28
N ALA A 33 6.45 -0.96 -11.13
CA ALA A 33 5.49 -0.60 -10.08
C ALA A 33 4.19 -1.40 -10.20
N LEU A 34 3.67 -1.59 -11.42
CA LEU A 34 2.49 -2.40 -11.66
C LEU A 34 2.75 -3.87 -11.31
N THR A 35 3.92 -4.39 -11.64
CA THR A 35 4.30 -5.76 -11.31
C THR A 35 4.31 -5.98 -9.80
N VAL A 36 4.97 -5.08 -9.05
CA VAL A 36 4.97 -5.11 -7.57
C VAL A 36 3.54 -5.03 -7.03
N TYR A 37 2.72 -4.10 -7.55
CA TYR A 37 1.32 -3.96 -7.14
C TYR A 37 0.48 -5.21 -7.42
N ARG A 38 0.69 -5.87 -8.57
CA ARG A 38 -0.01 -7.11 -8.93
C ARG A 38 0.40 -8.28 -8.05
N VAL A 39 1.70 -8.40 -7.73
CA VAL A 39 2.21 -9.43 -6.80
C VAL A 39 1.62 -9.22 -5.41
N PHE A 40 1.66 -7.99 -4.90
CA PHE A 40 1.03 -7.61 -3.63
C PHE A 40 -0.46 -8.01 -3.59
N GLN A 41 -1.24 -7.58 -4.59
CA GLN A 41 -2.67 -7.88 -4.64
C GLN A 41 -2.94 -9.39 -4.79
N ARG A 42 -2.10 -10.11 -5.54
CA ARG A 42 -2.22 -11.56 -5.71
C ARG A 42 -2.04 -12.30 -4.40
N ARG A 43 -0.98 -11.98 -3.62
CA ARG A 43 -0.72 -12.61 -2.31
C ARG A 43 -1.87 -12.43 -1.34
N ILE A 44 -2.42 -11.22 -1.29
CA ILE A 44 -3.58 -10.93 -0.43
C ILE A 44 -4.82 -11.71 -0.86
N ARG A 45 -5.10 -11.79 -2.17
CA ARG A 45 -6.26 -12.53 -2.70
C ARG A 45 -6.17 -14.05 -2.52
N GLN A 46 -5.00 -14.59 -2.23
CA GLN A 46 -4.86 -16.01 -1.86
C GLN A 46 -5.42 -16.28 -0.45
N HIS A 47 -5.44 -15.27 0.42
CA HIS A 47 -5.89 -15.37 1.81
C HIS A 47 -7.29 -14.78 2.06
N ILE A 48 -7.74 -13.90 1.18
CA ILE A 48 -9.07 -13.27 1.24
C ILE A 48 -9.89 -13.77 0.06
N THR A 49 -10.72 -14.76 0.35
CA THR A 49 -11.54 -15.49 -0.61
C THR A 49 -13.03 -15.24 -0.36
N GLU A 50 -13.89 -15.81 -1.18
CA GLU A 50 -15.34 -15.73 -0.97
C GLU A 50 -15.80 -16.43 0.30
N GLN A 51 -15.11 -17.52 0.68
CA GLN A 51 -15.36 -18.31 1.90
C GLN A 51 -14.80 -17.62 3.15
N GLN A 52 -13.74 -16.83 2.99
CA GLN A 52 -13.12 -16.08 4.07
C GLN A 52 -13.00 -14.60 3.70
N PRO A 53 -14.12 -13.87 3.63
CA PRO A 53 -14.09 -12.46 3.25
C PRO A 53 -13.44 -11.59 4.33
N MET A 54 -12.99 -10.41 3.94
CA MET A 54 -12.41 -9.40 4.83
C MET A 54 -13.38 -8.23 5.00
N ARG A 55 -13.42 -7.62 6.17
CA ARG A 55 -14.10 -6.33 6.34
C ARG A 55 -13.18 -5.19 5.92
N GLY A 56 -13.58 -4.47 4.87
CA GLY A 56 -12.92 -3.26 4.41
C GLY A 56 -13.36 -2.01 5.17
N ALA A 57 -12.84 -0.86 4.74
CA ALA A 57 -13.23 0.44 5.29
C ALA A 57 -14.75 0.67 5.20
N GLY A 58 -15.33 1.26 6.26
CA GLY A 58 -16.77 1.52 6.34
C GLY A 58 -17.63 0.24 6.43
N GLY A 59 -17.05 -0.90 6.80
CA GLY A 59 -17.79 -2.16 7.00
C GLY A 59 -18.10 -2.94 5.72
N ARG A 60 -17.59 -2.51 4.57
CA ARG A 60 -17.82 -3.20 3.28
C ARG A 60 -17.18 -4.60 3.30
N ILE A 61 -17.92 -5.61 2.84
CA ILE A 61 -17.41 -6.98 2.75
C ILE A 61 -16.59 -7.13 1.46
N LEU A 62 -15.31 -7.46 1.59
CA LEU A 62 -14.37 -7.66 0.50
C LEU A 62 -14.14 -9.16 0.28
N LYS A 63 -14.62 -9.68 -0.84
CA LYS A 63 -14.41 -11.08 -1.26
C LYS A 63 -13.23 -11.28 -2.21
N LYS A 64 -12.87 -10.22 -2.97
CA LYS A 64 -11.75 -10.20 -3.92
C LYS A 64 -11.13 -8.80 -3.95
N PRO A 65 -10.47 -8.38 -2.87
CA PRO A 65 -10.08 -6.98 -2.66
C PRO A 65 -9.13 -6.46 -3.75
N THR A 66 -9.28 -5.20 -4.14
CA THR A 66 -8.26 -4.48 -4.90
C THR A 66 -7.17 -4.01 -3.95
N GLY A 67 -5.94 -3.79 -4.43
CA GLY A 67 -4.87 -3.25 -3.57
C GLY A 67 -5.24 -1.88 -2.98
N GLU A 68 -6.03 -1.08 -3.70
CA GLU A 68 -6.56 0.18 -3.20
C GLU A 68 -7.49 0.00 -2.00
N ALA A 69 -8.43 -0.95 -2.06
CA ALA A 69 -9.30 -1.28 -0.94
C ALA A 69 -8.49 -1.74 0.29
N ILE A 70 -7.37 -2.43 0.08
CA ILE A 70 -6.44 -2.79 1.15
C ILE A 70 -5.75 -1.56 1.72
N PHE A 71 -5.24 -0.64 0.89
CA PHE A 71 -4.61 0.59 1.39
C PHE A 71 -5.57 1.44 2.22
N HIS A 72 -6.86 1.44 1.89
CA HIS A 72 -7.87 2.12 2.70
C HIS A 72 -8.02 1.56 4.12
N ILE A 73 -7.71 0.28 4.36
CA ILE A 73 -7.72 -0.33 5.70
C ILE A 73 -6.60 0.27 6.58
N PHE A 74 -5.53 0.74 5.97
CA PHE A 74 -4.37 1.35 6.65
C PHE A 74 -4.40 2.88 6.64
N LYS A 75 -5.42 3.51 6.05
CA LYS A 75 -5.47 4.98 5.82
C LYS A 75 -5.23 5.81 7.08
N TYR A 76 -5.65 5.31 8.23
CA TYR A 76 -5.55 6.00 9.52
C TYR A 76 -4.57 5.32 10.49
N LEU A 77 -3.74 4.38 10.00
CA LEU A 77 -2.69 3.80 10.82
C LEU A 77 -1.62 4.87 11.10
N GLN A 78 -1.37 5.16 12.38
CA GLN A 78 -0.35 6.11 12.81
C GLN A 78 0.72 5.42 13.64
N VAL A 79 1.97 5.73 13.33
CA VAL A 79 3.14 5.32 14.10
C VAL A 79 3.72 6.57 14.76
N VAL A 80 3.70 6.61 16.08
CA VAL A 80 4.26 7.68 16.89
C VAL A 80 5.72 7.35 17.18
N VAL A 81 6.59 8.35 17.07
CA VAL A 81 8.01 8.23 17.42
C VAL A 81 8.28 9.08 18.65
N LEU A 82 8.55 8.42 19.78
CA LEU A 82 8.92 9.08 21.02
C LEU A 82 10.45 9.17 21.11
N ARG A 83 10.95 10.36 21.44
CA ARG A 83 12.36 10.59 21.73
C ARG A 83 12.53 10.71 23.24
N GLY A 84 13.23 9.75 23.83
CA GLY A 84 13.61 9.82 25.24
C GLY A 84 14.72 10.86 25.47
N THR A 85 14.85 11.33 26.70
CA THR A 85 15.92 12.25 27.15
C THR A 85 17.32 11.70 26.90
N ASN A 86 17.45 10.38 26.77
CA ASN A 86 18.71 9.67 26.59
C ASN A 86 19.07 9.44 25.11
N GLY A 87 18.33 10.05 24.18
CA GLY A 87 18.51 9.89 22.74
C GLY A 87 17.85 8.65 22.13
N THR A 88 17.27 7.77 22.95
CA THR A 88 16.53 6.58 22.50
C THR A 88 15.30 6.99 21.69
N ARG A 89 15.09 6.32 20.54
CA ARG A 89 13.87 6.43 19.73
C ARG A 89 13.03 5.19 19.91
N ILE A 90 11.80 5.37 20.36
CA ILE A 90 10.82 4.29 20.48
C ILE A 90 9.71 4.58 19.48
N ARG A 91 9.37 3.59 18.65
CA ARG A 91 8.22 3.68 17.73
C ARG A 91 7.11 2.81 18.30
N GLN A 92 5.90 3.33 18.29
CA GLN A 92 4.72 2.59 18.71
C GLN A 92 3.54 3.02 17.84
N PHE A 93 2.53 2.17 17.72
CA PHE A 93 1.28 2.60 17.13
C PHE A 93 0.54 3.53 18.09
N ASP A 94 -0.10 4.57 17.55
CA ASP A 94 -1.03 5.41 18.33
C ASP A 94 -2.21 4.58 18.87
N GLN A 95 -2.66 3.61 18.06
CA GLN A 95 -3.71 2.67 18.40
C GLN A 95 -3.29 1.26 18.00
N SER A 96 -3.71 0.25 18.76
CA SER A 96 -3.45 -1.15 18.41
C SER A 96 -4.00 -1.48 17.02
N LEU A 97 -3.29 -2.32 16.27
CA LEU A 97 -3.75 -2.76 14.95
C LEU A 97 -5.12 -3.45 15.06
N THR A 98 -6.01 -3.06 14.15
CA THR A 98 -7.29 -3.77 13.98
C THR A 98 -7.08 -5.19 13.47
N LYS A 99 -8.07 -6.06 13.67
CA LYS A 99 -8.05 -7.44 13.16
C LYS A 99 -7.71 -7.52 11.67
N GLU A 100 -8.30 -6.64 10.86
CA GLU A 100 -8.12 -6.69 9.41
C GLU A 100 -6.76 -6.14 8.98
N GLN A 101 -6.22 -5.12 9.68
CA GLN A 101 -4.84 -4.67 9.46
C GLN A 101 -3.84 -5.80 9.74
N ARG A 102 -3.98 -6.48 10.89
CA ARG A 102 -3.12 -7.65 11.22
C ARG A 102 -3.27 -8.76 10.18
N ARG A 103 -4.50 -9.05 9.75
CA ARG A 103 -4.76 -10.08 8.73
C ARG A 103 -4.11 -9.76 7.39
N VAL A 104 -4.07 -8.49 6.98
CA VAL A 104 -3.33 -8.09 5.77
C VAL A 104 -1.84 -8.32 5.93
N LEU A 105 -1.24 -7.95 7.07
CA LEU A 105 0.18 -8.18 7.33
C LEU A 105 0.53 -9.67 7.29
N THR A 106 -0.26 -10.51 7.98
CA THR A 106 -0.08 -11.97 7.95
C THR A 106 -0.22 -12.55 6.54
N SER A 107 -1.12 -12.02 5.71
CA SER A 107 -1.27 -12.46 4.31
C SER A 107 -0.06 -12.15 3.42
N LEU A 108 0.87 -11.33 3.92
CA LEU A 108 2.11 -10.93 3.26
C LEU A 108 3.36 -11.52 3.95
N ASP A 109 3.17 -12.39 4.94
CA ASP A 109 4.23 -12.91 5.82
C ASP A 109 4.96 -11.78 6.59
N LEU A 110 4.22 -10.76 7.00
CA LEU A 110 4.71 -9.61 7.75
C LEU A 110 4.06 -9.52 9.14
N ASP A 111 4.73 -8.82 10.05
CA ASP A 111 4.23 -8.49 11.38
C ASP A 111 4.42 -7.00 11.72
N GLU A 112 4.13 -6.61 12.96
CA GLU A 112 4.19 -5.23 13.43
C GLU A 112 5.60 -4.64 13.42
N SER A 113 6.64 -5.49 13.50
CA SER A 113 8.05 -5.12 13.48
C SER A 113 8.42 -4.20 12.30
N ILE A 114 7.77 -4.35 11.15
CA ILE A 114 8.02 -3.52 9.96
C ILE A 114 7.77 -2.02 10.23
N TYR A 115 6.93 -1.71 11.20
CA TYR A 115 6.61 -0.35 11.62
C TYR A 115 7.32 0.05 12.91
N LEU A 116 7.57 -0.89 13.81
CA LEU A 116 8.09 -0.61 15.15
C LEU A 116 9.62 -0.50 15.19
N GLY A 117 10.32 -1.16 14.26
CA GLY A 117 11.78 -1.05 14.12
C GLY A 117 12.56 -1.84 15.16
#